data_AF-A0AA89C0X9-F1
#
_entry.id   AF-A0AA89C0X9-F1
#
_cell.length_a   1.000
_cell.length_b   1.000
_cell.length_c   1.000
_cell.angle_alpha   90.00
_cell.angle_beta   90.00
_cell.angle_gamma   90.00
#
_symmetry.space_group_name_H-M   'P 1'
#
loop_
_entity.id
_entity.type
_entity.pdbx_description
1 polymer ?
#
loop_
_entity_poly.entity_id
_entity_poly.type
_entity_poly.pdbx_seq_one_letter_code
_entity_poly.pdbx_strand_id
1 'polypeptide(L)'
;MAPPKSKNAERVAEWRKRQKEDPELYEKYKEKERERYKRKKEKGLIKMASEMTQKELKGKRSQWKKNQRGKRERDKMMVAHVQNLITPPNSPEPHHLEERGQRNHVIKRGRKKVRKDRARAYREIFLLRVKLAQEKKLKEKYKKRLQRVHKKGNEDDVLKKADEMIRNRSSRKALILHNIMVRNIRNRYKCSSHETRRMISSLIGRHNVLTKYRLQNYARKVLGIRQRKTQHRQIRIEVGETRIKKDIREFMERDDNSRIKAGKKSTITRKKEGKKTNQTVE
;
A
#
# COMPACT_ATOMS: atom_id res chain seq x y z
N MET A 1 7.72 -4.88 16.72
CA MET A 1 8.59 -4.17 15.76
C MET A 1 7.71 -3.32 14.87
N ALA A 2 7.99 -2.01 14.79
CA ALA A 2 7.40 -1.18 13.74
C ALA A 2 7.95 -1.66 12.38
N PRO A 3 7.12 -1.76 11.34
CA PRO A 3 7.57 -2.19 10.02
C PRO A 3 8.73 -1.32 9.51
N PRO A 4 9.65 -1.86 8.71
CA PRO A 4 10.74 -1.08 8.11
C PRO A 4 10.12 0.10 7.37
N LYS A 5 10.56 1.32 7.74
CA LYS A 5 10.09 2.53 7.09
C LYS A 5 10.50 2.44 5.62
N SER A 6 9.60 2.83 4.71
CA SER A 6 9.98 2.89 3.30
C SER A 6 11.17 3.85 3.13
N LYS A 7 12.05 3.61 2.15
CA LYS A 7 13.21 4.47 1.86
C LYS A 7 12.83 5.97 1.76
N ASN A 8 11.60 6.28 1.34
CA ASN A 8 11.06 7.63 1.31
C ASN A 8 10.73 8.20 2.70
N ALA A 9 10.19 7.39 3.61
CA ALA A 9 9.88 7.81 4.97
C ALA A 9 11.14 8.10 5.81
N GLU A 10 12.24 7.40 5.54
CA GLU A 10 13.56 7.67 6.14
C GLU A 10 14.16 8.96 5.59
N ARG A 11 14.18 9.14 4.27
CA ARG A 11 14.64 10.38 3.63
C ARG A 11 13.89 11.62 4.11
N VAL A 12 12.56 11.53 4.26
CA VAL A 12 11.74 12.63 4.80
C VAL A 12 12.03 12.89 6.29
N ALA A 13 12.33 11.85 7.07
CA ALA A 13 12.70 12.01 8.47
C ALA A 13 14.06 12.69 8.64
N GLU A 14 15.04 12.34 7.81
CA GLU A 14 16.36 12.99 7.78
C GLU A 14 16.26 14.45 7.32
N TRP A 15 15.46 14.73 6.29
CA TRP A 15 15.19 16.10 5.85
C TRP A 15 14.59 16.95 6.98
N ARG A 16 13.61 16.41 7.73
CA ARG A 16 13.02 17.10 8.90
C ARG A 16 14.01 17.33 10.05
N LYS A 17 15.00 16.44 10.23
CA LYS A 17 16.04 16.62 11.24
C LYS A 17 16.97 17.77 10.86
N ARG A 18 17.46 17.78 9.62
CA ARG A 18 18.30 18.86 9.07
C ARG A 18 17.61 20.22 9.19
N GLN A 19 16.32 20.29 8.83
CA GLN A 19 15.52 21.52 8.97
C GLN A 19 15.31 21.97 10.42
N LYS A 20 15.49 21.10 11.42
CA LYS A 20 15.32 21.43 12.84
C LYS A 20 16.66 21.78 13.51
N GLU A 21 17.77 21.30 12.95
CA GLU A 21 19.13 21.59 13.39
C GLU A 21 19.55 23.01 12.98
N ASP A 22 19.07 23.51 11.83
CA ASP A 22 19.33 24.88 11.35
C ASP A 22 18.18 25.85 11.69
N PRO A 23 18.39 26.85 12.58
CA PRO A 23 17.31 27.73 13.06
C PRO A 23 16.71 28.64 11.98
N GLU A 24 17.52 29.17 11.05
CA GLU A 24 17.02 30.03 9.97
C GLU A 24 16.19 29.27 8.93
N LEU A 25 16.60 28.05 8.59
CA LEU A 25 15.85 27.18 7.69
C LEU A 25 14.53 26.73 8.33
N TYR A 26 14.53 26.50 9.64
CA TYR A 26 13.34 26.14 10.39
C TYR A 26 12.28 27.25 10.36
N GLU A 27 12.68 28.51 10.56
CA GLU A 27 11.76 29.66 10.53
C GLU A 27 11.22 29.90 9.11
N LYS A 28 12.07 29.85 8.07
CA LYS A 28 11.62 29.91 6.67
C LYS A 28 10.65 28.78 6.32
N TYR A 29 10.85 27.58 6.87
CA TYR A 29 9.93 26.45 6.69
C TYR A 29 8.58 26.70 7.37
N LYS A 30 8.56 27.23 8.59
CA LYS A 30 7.33 27.62 9.30
C LYS A 30 6.57 28.71 8.56
N GLU A 31 7.25 29.71 8.01
CA GLU A 31 6.62 30.76 7.20
C GLU A 31 5.90 30.18 5.99
N LYS A 32 6.57 29.31 5.23
CA LYS A 32 5.94 28.61 4.09
C LYS A 32 4.76 27.73 4.51
N GLU A 33 4.82 27.08 5.67
CA GLU A 33 3.67 26.35 6.24
C GLU A 33 2.51 27.28 6.60
N ARG A 34 2.78 28.43 7.23
CA ARG A 34 1.78 29.46 7.55
C ARG A 34 1.10 29.98 6.28
N GLU A 35 1.86 30.28 5.23
CA GLU A 35 1.32 30.69 3.93
C GLU A 35 0.47 29.60 3.27
N ARG A 36 0.95 28.34 3.28
CA ARG A 36 0.16 27.21 2.78
C ARG A 36 -1.15 27.04 3.53
N TYR A 37 -1.14 27.27 4.84
CA TYR A 37 -2.33 27.23 5.66
C TYR A 37 -3.31 28.35 5.28
N LYS A 38 -2.83 29.60 5.15
CA LYS A 38 -3.65 30.74 4.68
C LYS A 38 -4.29 30.44 3.32
N ARG A 39 -3.50 29.98 2.34
CA ARG A 39 -4.02 29.60 1.00
C ARG A 39 -5.05 28.48 1.03
N LYS A 40 -4.90 27.50 1.93
CA LYS A 40 -5.89 26.42 2.09
C LYS A 40 -7.16 26.89 2.80
N LYS A 41 -7.03 27.85 3.72
CA LYS A 41 -8.14 28.50 4.40
C LYS A 41 -8.96 29.35 3.40
N GLU A 42 -8.29 30.20 2.62
CA GLU A 42 -8.91 31.01 1.55
C GLU A 42 -9.64 30.14 0.51
N LYS A 43 -9.07 28.98 0.16
CA LYS A 43 -9.68 28.01 -0.76
C LYS A 43 -10.81 27.15 -0.15
N GLY A 44 -11.17 27.36 1.13
CA GLY A 44 -12.21 26.59 1.82
C GLY A 44 -11.87 25.11 2.08
N LEU A 45 -10.61 24.70 1.89
CA LEU A 45 -10.14 23.32 2.14
C LEU A 45 -9.95 23.03 3.64
N ILE A 46 -9.82 24.08 4.46
CA ILE A 46 -9.72 24.00 5.91
C ILE A 46 -10.87 24.81 6.51
N LYS A 47 -11.90 24.11 7.00
CA LYS A 47 -13.00 24.72 7.73
C LYS A 47 -12.56 25.15 9.12
N MET A 48 -13.03 26.31 9.58
CA MET A 48 -12.92 26.72 10.98
C MET A 48 -13.84 25.87 11.87
N ALA A 49 -13.60 25.92 13.18
CA ALA A 49 -14.45 25.20 14.13
C ALA A 49 -15.91 25.68 14.12
N SER A 50 -16.13 26.97 13.84
CA SER A 50 -17.44 27.60 13.64
C SER A 50 -18.15 27.11 12.36
N GLU A 51 -17.39 26.77 11.32
CA GLU A 51 -17.90 26.36 10.00
C GLU A 51 -18.11 24.84 9.88
N MET A 52 -17.64 24.06 10.85
CA MET A 52 -17.81 22.61 10.87
C MET A 52 -19.17 22.21 11.43
N THR A 53 -19.80 21.24 10.79
CA THR A 53 -21.02 20.62 11.32
C THR A 53 -20.76 19.89 12.64
N GLN A 54 -21.78 19.73 13.49
CA GLN A 54 -21.64 19.02 14.78
C GLN A 54 -21.08 17.60 14.63
N LYS A 55 -21.42 16.91 13.53
CA LYS A 55 -20.92 15.56 13.22
C LYS A 55 -19.41 15.56 12.91
N GLU A 56 -18.93 16.56 12.16
CA GLU A 56 -17.50 16.75 11.87
C GLU A 56 -16.72 17.12 13.15
N LEU A 57 -17.28 18.02 13.97
CA LEU A 57 -16.72 18.40 15.27
C LEU A 57 -16.62 17.19 16.22
N LYS A 58 -17.65 16.33 16.27
CA LYS A 58 -17.62 15.08 17.05
C LYS A 58 -16.51 14.14 16.58
N GLY A 59 -16.32 14.01 15.26
CA GLY A 59 -15.22 13.24 14.67
C GLY A 59 -13.84 13.78 15.06
N LYS A 60 -13.63 15.10 14.96
CA LYS A 60 -12.38 15.76 15.37
C LYS A 60 -12.10 15.61 16.87
N ARG A 61 -13.12 15.79 17.72
CA ARG A 61 -13.00 15.59 19.17
C ARG A 61 -12.67 14.14 19.53
N SER A 62 -13.30 13.17 18.85
CA SER A 62 -12.99 11.74 19.03
C SER A 62 -11.53 11.43 18.68
N GLN A 63 -11.06 11.93 17.53
CA GLN A 63 -9.67 11.75 17.12
C GLN A 63 -8.69 12.44 18.09
N TRP A 64 -9.03 13.63 18.58
CA TRP A 64 -8.23 14.34 19.57
C TRP A 64 -8.14 13.56 20.89
N LYS A 65 -9.26 13.01 21.40
CA LYS A 65 -9.28 12.14 22.58
C LYS A 65 -8.40 10.90 22.38
N LYS A 66 -8.46 10.26 21.21
CA LYS A 66 -7.62 9.10 20.87
C LYS A 66 -6.13 9.45 20.87
N ASN A 67 -5.77 10.57 20.23
CA ASN A 67 -4.39 11.04 20.19
C ASN A 67 -3.86 11.43 21.58
N GLN A 68 -4.68 12.07 22.41
CA GLN A 68 -4.34 12.42 23.80
C GLN A 68 -4.18 11.18 24.67
N ARG A 69 -5.07 10.19 24.53
CA ARG A 69 -4.92 8.89 25.22
C ARG A 69 -3.58 8.23 24.84
N GLY A 70 -3.27 8.14 23.55
CA GLY A 70 -2.00 7.58 23.09
C GLY A 70 -0.77 8.42 23.46
N LYS A 71 -0.91 9.72 23.72
CA LYS A 71 0.16 10.54 24.32
C LYS A 71 0.34 10.17 25.79
N ARG A 72 -0.74 10.19 26.59
CA ARG A 72 -0.72 9.83 28.02
C ARG A 72 -0.17 8.43 28.26
N GLU A 73 -0.50 7.46 27.42
CA GLU A 73 0.06 6.10 27.51
C GLU A 73 1.57 6.08 27.27
N ARG A 74 2.06 6.82 26.27
CA ARG A 74 3.51 6.95 26.02
C ARG A 74 4.22 7.66 27.17
N ASP A 75 3.61 8.72 27.70
CA ASP A 75 4.15 9.47 28.83
C ASP A 75 4.16 8.59 30.10
N LYS A 76 3.08 7.83 30.37
CA LYS A 76 3.04 6.83 31.45
C LYS A 76 4.09 5.73 31.28
N MET A 77 4.29 5.21 30.06
CA MET A 77 5.35 4.23 29.81
C MET A 77 6.74 4.81 30.05
N MET A 78 6.98 6.07 29.67
CA MET A 78 8.23 6.78 29.97
C MET A 78 8.43 6.98 31.47
N VAL A 79 7.39 7.46 32.18
CA VAL A 79 7.45 7.72 33.63
C VAL A 79 7.58 6.42 34.43
N ALA A 80 6.81 5.37 34.11
CA ALA A 80 6.92 4.06 34.75
C ALA A 80 8.28 3.39 34.47
N HIS A 81 8.84 3.59 33.27
CA HIS A 81 10.21 3.15 32.99
C HIS A 81 11.23 3.87 33.86
N VAL A 82 11.06 5.18 34.07
CA VAL A 82 11.93 5.98 34.94
C VAL A 82 11.76 5.60 36.41
N GLN A 83 10.53 5.41 36.91
CA GLN A 83 10.25 5.03 38.29
C GLN A 83 10.71 3.60 38.62
N ASN A 84 10.50 2.63 37.73
CA ASN A 84 11.01 1.26 37.90
C ASN A 84 12.55 1.17 37.85
N LEU A 85 13.24 2.22 37.39
CA LEU A 85 14.69 2.34 37.44
C LEU A 85 15.21 3.02 38.72
N ILE A 86 14.34 3.69 39.48
CA ILE A 86 14.68 4.47 40.68
C ILE A 86 14.34 3.71 41.97
N THR A 87 13.25 2.94 42.01
CA THR A 87 12.87 2.16 43.21
C THR A 87 13.79 0.94 43.38
N PRO A 88 14.63 0.87 44.42
CA PRO A 88 15.39 -0.34 44.73
C PRO A 88 14.41 -1.44 45.19
N PRO A 89 14.76 -2.74 45.06
CA PRO A 89 13.97 -3.80 45.67
C PRO A 89 13.97 -3.61 47.21
N ASN A 90 12.81 -3.76 47.85
CA ASN A 90 12.70 -3.75 49.31
C ASN A 90 13.70 -4.76 49.90
N SER A 91 14.64 -4.25 50.69
CA SER A 91 15.60 -5.06 51.44
C SER A 91 15.54 -4.57 52.90
N PRO A 92 15.52 -5.49 53.88
CA PRO A 92 15.16 -5.20 55.26
C PRO A 92 16.20 -4.26 55.90
N GLU A 93 15.73 -3.33 56.73
CA GLU A 93 16.58 -2.37 57.44
C GLU A 93 17.65 -3.07 58.29
N PRO A 94 18.88 -2.52 58.29
CA PRO A 94 19.66 -2.51 59.51
C PRO A 94 20.21 -1.10 59.83
N HIS A 95 20.13 -0.80 61.12
CA HIS A 95 20.71 0.36 61.79
C HIS A 95 22.23 0.55 61.52
N HIS A 96 22.65 1.81 61.69
CA HIS A 96 24.00 2.29 62.09
C HIS A 96 25.11 2.46 61.02
N LEU A 97 25.39 3.74 60.72
CA LEU A 97 26.64 4.50 60.99
C LEU A 97 27.12 5.38 59.81
N GLU A 98 27.17 6.67 60.12
CA GLU A 98 27.73 7.75 59.31
C GLU A 98 29.26 7.72 59.37
N GLU A 99 29.92 7.75 58.20
CA GLU A 99 31.28 8.28 57.94
C GLU A 99 31.79 7.74 56.58
N ARG A 100 31.61 8.49 55.48
CA ARG A 100 32.36 8.31 54.21
C ARG A 100 31.96 9.37 53.15
N GLY A 101 32.25 10.65 53.38
CA GLY A 101 31.85 11.72 52.45
C GLY A 101 32.56 11.69 51.08
N GLN A 102 33.85 11.36 51.02
CA GLN A 102 34.68 11.74 49.85
C GLN A 102 35.09 10.58 48.91
N ARG A 103 35.23 9.33 49.40
CA ARG A 103 35.53 8.15 48.53
C ARG A 103 34.33 7.67 47.70
N ASN A 104 33.13 8.13 48.03
CA ASN A 104 31.88 7.64 47.43
C ASN A 104 31.60 8.16 46.02
N HIS A 105 32.19 9.28 45.60
CA HIS A 105 31.84 9.90 44.31
C HIS A 105 32.40 9.14 43.09
N VAL A 106 33.59 8.55 43.20
CA VAL A 106 34.23 7.74 42.14
C VAL A 106 33.53 6.37 42.00
N ILE A 107 33.22 5.72 43.13
CA ILE A 107 32.48 4.45 43.17
C ILE A 107 31.05 4.63 42.59
N LYS A 108 30.36 5.74 42.91
CA LYS A 108 29.04 6.07 42.34
C LYS A 108 29.09 6.28 40.82
N ARG A 109 30.16 6.88 40.27
CA ARG A 109 30.34 7.06 38.81
C ARG A 109 30.58 5.72 38.09
N GLY A 110 31.41 4.84 38.65
CA GLY A 110 31.64 3.48 38.11
C GLY A 110 30.37 2.63 38.10
N ARG A 111 29.62 2.61 39.21
CA ARG A 111 28.33 1.91 39.31
C ARG A 111 27.28 2.42 38.30
N LYS A 112 27.27 3.72 38.01
CA LYS A 112 26.39 4.32 36.99
C LYS A 112 26.74 3.85 35.58
N LYS A 113 28.02 3.71 35.25
CA LYS A 113 28.50 3.18 33.96
C LYS A 113 28.12 1.69 33.82
N VAL A 114 28.43 0.87 34.83
CA VAL A 114 28.05 -0.56 34.85
C VAL A 114 26.54 -0.75 34.71
N ARG A 115 25.72 0.08 35.37
CA ARG A 115 24.26 0.02 35.24
C ARG A 115 23.80 0.37 33.81
N LYS A 116 24.41 1.37 33.18
CA LYS A 116 24.10 1.75 31.78
C LYS A 116 24.50 0.64 30.81
N ASP A 117 25.66 0.03 31.01
CA ASP A 117 26.20 -1.02 30.15
C ASP A 117 25.37 -2.30 30.29
N ARG A 118 25.02 -2.70 31.52
CA ARG A 118 24.10 -3.81 31.78
C ARG A 118 22.72 -3.58 31.17
N ALA A 119 22.17 -2.37 31.29
CA ALA A 119 20.90 -2.02 30.66
C ALA A 119 20.99 -2.04 29.11
N ARG A 120 22.13 -1.66 28.54
CA ARG A 120 22.38 -1.76 27.09
C ARG A 120 22.44 -3.22 26.66
N ALA A 121 23.20 -4.06 27.35
CA ALA A 121 23.32 -5.49 27.07
C ALA A 121 21.96 -6.19 27.14
N TYR A 122 21.13 -5.92 28.16
CA TYR A 122 19.80 -6.51 28.25
C TYR A 122 18.85 -6.04 27.14
N ARG A 123 18.92 -4.77 26.73
CA ARG A 123 18.16 -4.29 25.57
C ARG A 123 18.60 -5.01 24.29
N GLU A 124 19.89 -5.19 24.08
CA GLU A 124 20.42 -5.90 22.93
C GLU A 124 20.01 -7.37 22.92
N ILE A 125 20.12 -8.07 24.06
CA ILE A 125 19.65 -9.45 24.21
C ILE A 125 18.16 -9.55 23.87
N PHE A 126 17.33 -8.63 24.36
CA PHE A 126 15.91 -8.60 24.04
C PHE A 126 15.66 -8.39 22.55
N LEU A 127 16.31 -7.42 21.92
CA LEU A 127 16.19 -7.16 20.48
C LEU A 127 16.64 -8.35 19.63
N LEU A 128 17.74 -9.01 20.03
CA LEU A 128 18.24 -10.20 19.36
C LEU A 128 17.26 -11.37 19.48
N ARG A 129 16.65 -11.59 20.66
CA ARG A 129 15.58 -12.60 20.83
C ARG A 129 14.40 -12.35 19.92
N VAL A 130 13.96 -11.09 19.77
CA VAL A 130 12.87 -10.72 18.86
C VAL A 130 13.26 -10.97 17.40
N LYS A 131 14.46 -10.58 16.97
CA LYS A 131 14.96 -10.85 15.61
C LYS A 131 15.02 -12.35 15.33
N LEU A 132 15.58 -13.13 16.25
CA LEU A 132 15.70 -14.58 16.12
C LEU A 132 14.33 -15.25 15.97
N ALA A 133 13.33 -14.81 16.75
CA ALA A 133 11.96 -15.29 16.61
C ALA A 133 11.33 -14.95 15.25
N GLN A 134 11.65 -13.79 14.67
CA GLN A 134 11.18 -13.40 13.34
C GLN A 134 11.86 -14.22 12.24
N GLU A 135 13.17 -14.39 12.31
CA GLU A 135 13.91 -15.23 11.37
C GLU A 135 13.41 -16.68 11.41
N LYS A 136 13.13 -17.23 12.59
CA LYS A 136 12.48 -18.54 12.73
C LYS A 136 11.13 -18.59 12.03
N LYS A 137 10.28 -17.56 12.19
CA LYS A 137 8.98 -17.47 11.50
C LYS A 137 9.14 -17.36 9.98
N LEU A 138 10.10 -16.57 9.50
CA LEU A 138 10.39 -16.45 8.07
C LEU A 138 10.91 -17.77 7.50
N LYS A 139 11.87 -18.40 8.16
CA LYS A 139 12.39 -19.72 7.80
C LYS A 139 11.26 -20.74 7.66
N GLU A 140 10.36 -20.83 8.65
CA GLU A 140 9.20 -21.74 8.59
C GLU A 140 8.23 -21.38 7.46
N LYS A 141 7.96 -20.09 7.24
CA LYS A 141 7.12 -19.63 6.12
C LYS A 141 7.71 -20.05 4.77
N TYR A 142 9.01 -19.83 4.55
CA TYR A 142 9.68 -20.19 3.31
C TYR A 142 9.82 -21.71 3.15
N LYS A 143 10.12 -22.45 4.23
CA LYS A 143 10.11 -23.92 4.26
C LYS A 143 8.74 -24.48 3.86
N LYS A 144 7.65 -24.00 4.47
CA LYS A 144 6.27 -24.41 4.11
C LYS A 144 5.89 -23.98 2.69
N ARG A 145 6.41 -22.86 2.20
CA ARG A 145 6.21 -22.45 0.80
C ARG A 145 6.94 -23.40 -0.15
N LEU A 146 8.18 -23.74 0.15
CA LEU A 146 9.00 -24.68 -0.61
C LEU A 146 8.35 -26.06 -0.63
N GLN A 147 7.94 -26.60 0.52
CA GLN A 147 7.22 -27.87 0.62
C GLN A 147 5.92 -27.88 -0.20
N ARG A 148 5.16 -26.77 -0.20
CA ARG A 148 3.95 -26.66 -1.05
C ARG A 148 4.26 -26.60 -2.53
N VAL A 149 5.41 -26.04 -2.92
CA VAL A 149 5.88 -26.04 -4.31
C VAL A 149 6.34 -27.44 -4.72
N HIS A 150 7.16 -28.11 -3.90
CA HIS A 150 7.60 -29.49 -4.15
C HIS A 150 6.42 -30.48 -4.17
N LYS A 151 5.46 -30.38 -3.24
CA LYS A 151 4.25 -31.22 -3.25
C LYS A 151 3.39 -31.00 -4.50
N LYS A 152 3.48 -29.82 -5.13
CA LYS A 152 2.82 -29.53 -6.42
C LYS A 152 3.67 -29.88 -7.64
N GLY A 153 4.96 -30.20 -7.48
CA GLY A 153 5.95 -30.16 -8.56
C GLY A 153 6.87 -31.37 -8.67
N ASN A 154 6.63 -32.46 -7.93
CA ASN A 154 7.45 -33.67 -8.08
C ASN A 154 7.17 -34.47 -9.38
N GLU A 155 6.21 -34.05 -10.22
CA GLU A 155 6.00 -34.63 -11.55
C GLU A 155 6.61 -33.79 -12.71
N ASP A 156 7.01 -32.53 -12.49
CA ASP A 156 7.50 -31.66 -13.57
C ASP A 156 8.50 -30.60 -13.08
N ASP A 157 9.71 -31.02 -12.72
CA ASP A 157 10.83 -30.07 -12.63
C ASP A 157 11.20 -29.63 -14.06
N VAL A 158 10.60 -28.53 -14.49
CA VAL A 158 10.75 -27.96 -15.84
C VAL A 158 12.22 -27.74 -16.21
N LEU A 159 13.08 -27.44 -15.23
CA LEU A 159 14.52 -27.28 -15.47
C LEU A 159 15.19 -28.63 -15.71
N LYS A 160 14.85 -29.65 -14.93
CA LYS A 160 15.35 -31.02 -15.13
C LYS A 160 14.88 -31.61 -16.46
N LYS A 161 13.60 -31.39 -16.82
CA LYS A 161 13.00 -31.82 -18.10
C LYS A 161 13.61 -31.05 -19.29
N ALA A 162 13.86 -29.76 -19.14
CA ALA A 162 14.59 -28.97 -20.13
C ALA A 162 16.04 -29.43 -20.28
N ASP A 163 16.74 -29.76 -19.18
CA ASP A 163 18.08 -30.32 -19.22
C ASP A 163 18.10 -31.71 -19.86
N GLU A 164 17.09 -32.55 -19.62
CA GLU A 164 16.91 -33.85 -20.32
C GLU A 164 16.64 -33.65 -21.81
N MET A 165 15.82 -32.67 -22.20
CA MET A 165 15.62 -32.29 -23.60
C MET A 165 16.89 -31.71 -24.24
N ILE A 166 17.72 -30.98 -23.51
CA ILE A 166 19.02 -30.48 -23.99
C ILE A 166 20.04 -31.63 -24.06
N ARG A 167 19.96 -32.64 -23.19
CA ARG A 167 20.78 -33.85 -23.24
C ARG A 167 20.47 -34.69 -24.48
N ASN A 168 19.21 -34.77 -24.89
CA ASN A 168 18.82 -35.47 -26.12
C ASN A 168 19.35 -34.74 -27.38
N ARG A 169 20.14 -35.43 -28.22
CA ARG A 169 20.87 -34.85 -29.36
C ARG A 169 19.95 -34.24 -30.41
N SER A 170 18.78 -34.84 -30.64
CA SER A 170 17.80 -34.39 -31.63
C SER A 170 17.10 -33.10 -31.17
N SER A 171 16.66 -33.08 -29.91
CA SER A 171 16.04 -31.91 -29.28
C SER A 171 17.04 -30.76 -29.10
N ARG A 172 18.33 -31.04 -28.84
CA ARG A 172 19.40 -30.04 -28.83
C ARG A 172 19.55 -29.34 -30.18
N LYS A 173 19.63 -30.10 -31.27
CA LYS A 173 19.69 -29.52 -32.63
C LYS A 173 18.46 -28.68 -32.94
N ALA A 174 17.26 -29.15 -32.55
CA ALA A 174 16.01 -28.40 -32.72
C ALA A 174 16.00 -27.08 -31.94
N LEU A 175 16.48 -27.07 -30.69
CA LEU A 175 16.61 -25.87 -29.86
C LEU A 175 17.63 -24.88 -30.42
N ILE A 176 18.79 -25.37 -30.87
CA ILE A 176 19.83 -24.54 -31.51
C ILE A 176 19.27 -23.93 -32.79
N LEU A 177 18.64 -24.73 -33.66
CA LEU A 177 18.00 -24.26 -34.88
C LEU A 177 16.92 -23.21 -34.57
N HIS A 178 16.05 -23.47 -33.59
CA HIS A 178 15.03 -22.53 -33.17
C HIS A 178 15.64 -21.19 -32.74
N ASN A 179 16.69 -21.21 -31.91
CA ASN A 179 17.35 -20.00 -31.44
C ASN A 179 18.03 -19.21 -32.58
N ILE A 180 18.71 -19.90 -33.50
CA ILE A 180 19.32 -19.27 -34.68
C ILE A 180 18.25 -18.65 -35.57
N MET A 181 17.19 -19.39 -35.87
CA MET A 181 16.06 -18.91 -36.69
C MET A 181 15.39 -17.69 -36.04
N VAL A 182 15.08 -17.76 -34.75
CA VAL A 182 14.51 -16.64 -33.99
C VAL A 182 15.42 -15.43 -34.03
N ARG A 183 16.74 -15.60 -33.84
CA ARG A 183 17.71 -14.50 -33.88
C ARG A 183 17.75 -13.86 -35.26
N ASN A 184 17.80 -14.66 -36.32
CA ASN A 184 17.81 -14.18 -37.70
C ASN A 184 16.52 -13.46 -38.07
N ILE A 185 15.35 -14.01 -37.71
CA ILE A 185 14.05 -13.37 -37.96
C ILE A 185 13.96 -12.06 -37.17
N ARG A 186 14.37 -12.03 -35.90
CA ARG A 186 14.39 -10.80 -35.09
C ARG A 186 15.28 -9.72 -35.70
N ASN A 187 16.48 -10.10 -36.15
CA ASN A 187 17.41 -9.16 -36.77
C ASN A 187 16.86 -8.62 -38.10
N ARG A 188 16.35 -9.49 -38.97
CA ARG A 188 15.68 -9.07 -40.22
C ARG A 188 14.48 -8.17 -39.93
N TYR A 189 13.65 -8.50 -38.95
CA TYR A 189 12.54 -7.65 -38.52
C TYR A 189 13.02 -6.26 -38.07
N LYS A 190 14.08 -6.18 -37.25
CA LYS A 190 14.67 -4.93 -36.79
C LYS A 190 15.35 -4.08 -37.87
N CYS A 191 15.76 -4.68 -38.99
CA CYS A 191 16.37 -3.99 -40.12
C CYS A 191 15.38 -3.72 -41.27
N SER A 192 14.18 -4.32 -41.23
CA SER A 192 13.18 -4.18 -42.30
C SER A 192 12.45 -2.83 -42.25
N SER A 193 11.80 -2.45 -43.35
CA SER A 193 10.98 -1.24 -43.48
C SER A 193 9.85 -1.17 -42.42
N HIS A 194 9.34 0.03 -42.15
CA HIS A 194 8.23 0.22 -41.23
C HIS A 194 6.96 -0.53 -41.69
N GLU A 195 6.72 -0.59 -43.00
CA GLU A 195 5.54 -1.23 -43.58
C GLU A 195 5.56 -2.75 -43.41
N THR A 196 6.68 -3.40 -43.70
CA THR A 196 6.88 -4.84 -43.48
C THR A 196 6.81 -5.19 -41.99
N ARG A 197 7.36 -4.34 -41.10
CA ARG A 197 7.20 -4.52 -39.64
C ARG A 197 5.75 -4.46 -39.21
N ARG A 198 4.96 -3.54 -39.78
CA ARG A 198 3.53 -3.39 -39.49
C ARG A 198 2.73 -4.61 -39.98
N MET A 199 3.05 -5.09 -41.18
CA MET A 199 2.45 -6.30 -41.77
C MET A 199 2.72 -7.53 -40.89
N ILE A 200 3.98 -7.81 -40.56
CA ILE A 200 4.39 -8.94 -39.69
C ILE A 200 3.71 -8.85 -38.32
N SER A 201 3.65 -7.66 -37.73
CA SER A 201 2.99 -7.45 -36.43
C SER A 201 1.49 -7.74 -36.50
N SER A 202 0.83 -7.41 -37.62
CA SER A 202 -0.59 -7.68 -37.82
C SER A 202 -0.89 -9.16 -38.02
N LEU A 203 -0.04 -9.88 -38.76
CA LEU A 203 -0.14 -11.32 -38.98
C LEU A 203 -0.05 -12.07 -37.64
N ILE A 204 0.92 -11.75 -36.79
CA ILE A 204 1.07 -12.38 -35.46
C ILE A 204 -0.10 -12.05 -34.53
N GLY A 205 -0.68 -10.86 -34.65
CA GLY A 205 -1.83 -10.44 -33.85
C GLY A 205 -3.15 -11.11 -34.23
N ARG A 206 -3.33 -11.47 -35.50
CA ARG A 206 -4.56 -12.08 -36.04
C ARG A 206 -4.48 -13.60 -36.22
N HIS A 207 -3.35 -14.23 -35.90
CA HIS A 207 -3.15 -15.65 -36.17
C HIS A 207 -3.94 -16.56 -35.22
N ASN A 208 -4.93 -17.29 -35.75
CA ASN A 208 -5.86 -18.15 -34.99
C ASN A 208 -5.14 -19.21 -34.13
N VAL A 209 -4.09 -19.83 -34.64
CA VAL A 209 -3.33 -20.86 -33.91
C VAL A 209 -2.57 -20.25 -32.72
N LEU A 210 -1.98 -19.06 -32.91
CA LEU A 210 -1.25 -18.39 -31.83
C LEU A 210 -2.22 -17.92 -30.73
N THR A 211 -3.46 -17.60 -31.09
CA THR A 211 -4.55 -17.29 -30.15
C THR A 211 -4.98 -18.52 -29.38
N LYS A 212 -5.26 -19.64 -30.06
CA LYS A 212 -5.70 -20.91 -29.45
C LYS A 212 -4.74 -21.39 -28.37
N TYR A 213 -3.44 -21.35 -28.64
CA TYR A 213 -2.40 -21.78 -27.70
C TYR A 213 -1.84 -20.66 -26.81
N ARG A 214 -2.43 -19.45 -26.83
CA ARG A 214 -1.98 -18.27 -26.05
C ARG A 214 -0.52 -17.87 -26.27
N LEU A 215 0.03 -18.19 -27.44
CA LEU A 215 1.43 -17.96 -27.83
C LEU A 215 1.67 -16.57 -28.44
N GLN A 216 0.63 -15.78 -28.70
CA GLN A 216 0.79 -14.45 -29.31
C GLN A 216 1.74 -13.52 -28.53
N ASN A 217 1.63 -13.49 -27.20
CA ASN A 217 2.48 -12.65 -26.37
C ASN A 217 3.91 -13.18 -26.33
N TYR A 218 4.07 -14.50 -26.34
CA TYR A 218 5.37 -15.14 -26.43
C TYR A 218 6.05 -14.82 -27.78
N ALA A 219 5.35 -15.00 -28.90
CA ALA A 219 5.85 -14.66 -30.23
C ALA A 219 6.24 -13.17 -30.34
N ARG A 220 5.40 -12.25 -29.82
CA ARG A 220 5.71 -10.82 -29.78
C ARG A 220 6.99 -10.53 -28.98
N LYS A 221 7.15 -11.15 -27.81
CA LYS A 221 8.36 -11.00 -26.97
C LYS A 221 9.61 -11.55 -27.66
N VAL A 222 9.50 -12.74 -28.25
CA VAL A 222 10.60 -13.43 -28.95
C VAL A 222 11.04 -12.66 -30.20
N LEU A 223 10.13 -12.03 -30.92
CA LEU A 223 10.47 -11.23 -32.11
C LEU A 223 10.81 -9.77 -31.78
N GLY A 224 10.69 -9.34 -30.53
CA GLY A 224 10.96 -7.96 -30.12
C GLY A 224 9.89 -6.96 -30.59
N ILE A 225 8.68 -7.43 -30.86
CA ILE A 225 7.55 -6.60 -31.26
C ILE A 225 7.05 -5.88 -30.01
N ARG A 226 7.16 -4.55 -30.00
CA ARG A 226 6.69 -3.73 -28.89
C ARG A 226 5.18 -3.94 -28.74
N GLN A 227 4.74 -4.42 -27.57
CA GLN A 227 3.33 -4.36 -27.25
C GLN A 227 2.90 -2.90 -27.30
N ARG A 228 2.00 -2.58 -28.23
CA ARG A 228 1.21 -1.36 -28.09
C ARG A 228 0.50 -1.54 -26.75
N LYS A 229 0.89 -0.74 -25.76
CA LYS A 229 0.02 -0.52 -24.62
C LYS A 229 -1.26 -0.02 -25.27
N THR A 230 -2.28 -0.88 -25.33
CA THR A 230 -3.64 -0.37 -25.39
C THR A 230 -3.67 0.54 -24.20
N GLN A 231 -3.57 1.86 -24.45
CA GLN A 231 -4.14 2.77 -23.51
C GLN A 231 -5.54 2.23 -23.39
N HIS A 232 -5.87 1.66 -22.24
CA HIS A 232 -7.24 1.70 -21.80
C HIS A 232 -7.52 3.20 -21.77
N ARG A 233 -7.88 3.78 -22.92
CA ARG A 233 -8.85 4.85 -22.95
C ARG A 233 -9.92 4.23 -22.09
N GLN A 234 -9.99 4.71 -20.85
CA GLN A 234 -11.25 4.70 -20.15
C GLN A 234 -12.16 5.40 -21.17
N ILE A 235 -12.78 4.62 -22.05
CA ILE A 235 -14.03 5.01 -22.64
C ILE A 235 -14.84 5.16 -21.38
N ARG A 236 -14.87 6.39 -20.85
CA ARG A 236 -16.01 6.83 -20.09
C ARG A 236 -17.11 6.57 -21.08
N ILE A 237 -17.76 5.43 -20.93
CA ILE A 237 -19.13 5.30 -21.35
C ILE A 237 -19.79 6.31 -20.42
N GLU A 238 -19.76 7.59 -20.81
CA GLU A 238 -20.87 8.44 -20.52
C GLU A 238 -22.03 7.58 -20.99
N VAL A 239 -22.77 7.05 -20.03
CA VAL A 239 -24.05 6.44 -20.31
C VAL A 239 -24.91 7.61 -20.75
N GLY A 240 -24.66 8.07 -21.98
CA GLY A 240 -25.53 8.92 -22.73
C GLY A 240 -26.84 8.22 -22.65
N GLU A 241 -27.80 8.90 -22.04
CA GLU A 241 -29.14 8.40 -21.85
C GLU A 241 -29.60 7.77 -23.16
N THR A 242 -29.74 6.44 -23.17
CA THR A 242 -30.08 5.70 -24.39
C THR A 242 -31.32 6.34 -25.00
N ARG A 243 -31.44 6.39 -26.33
CA ARG A 243 -32.65 6.96 -26.99
C ARG A 243 -33.93 6.44 -26.34
N ILE A 244 -33.96 5.15 -26.04
CA ILE A 244 -35.01 4.47 -25.26
C ILE A 244 -35.32 5.14 -23.92
N LYS A 245 -34.34 5.58 -23.13
CA LYS A 245 -34.58 6.29 -21.86
C LYS A 245 -35.11 7.70 -22.07
N LYS A 246 -34.70 8.39 -23.14
CA LYS A 246 -35.29 9.67 -23.53
C LYS A 246 -36.73 9.47 -23.99
N ASP A 247 -36.99 8.47 -24.83
CA ASP A 247 -38.33 8.16 -25.35
C ASP A 247 -39.28 7.74 -24.21
N ILE A 248 -38.79 6.94 -23.24
CA ILE A 248 -39.56 6.59 -22.03
C ILE A 248 -39.84 7.83 -21.17
N ARG A 249 -38.87 8.74 -21.04
CA ARG A 249 -39.05 9.96 -20.26
C ARG A 249 -40.05 10.89 -20.95
N GLU A 250 -39.88 11.13 -22.24
CA GLU A 250 -40.78 11.93 -23.06
C GLU A 250 -42.20 11.33 -23.05
N PHE A 251 -42.32 10.01 -23.17
CA PHE A 251 -43.60 9.33 -23.02
C PHE A 251 -44.22 9.58 -21.64
N MET A 252 -43.46 9.43 -20.55
CA MET A 252 -43.98 9.64 -19.19
C MET A 252 -44.27 11.12 -18.87
N GLU A 253 -43.64 12.06 -19.57
CA GLU A 253 -43.84 13.51 -19.43
C GLU A 253 -45.00 14.05 -20.29
N ARG A 254 -45.52 13.27 -21.26
CA ARG A 254 -46.73 13.64 -22.01
C ARG A 254 -47.98 13.59 -21.12
N ASP A 255 -48.72 14.69 -21.10
CA ASP A 255 -49.85 14.92 -20.19
C ASP A 255 -51.03 13.97 -20.44
N ASP A 256 -51.16 13.44 -21.66
CA ASP A 256 -52.19 12.46 -22.06
C ASP A 256 -52.09 11.13 -21.28
N ASN A 257 -50.90 10.76 -20.83
CA ASN A 257 -50.66 9.56 -20.04
C ASN A 257 -51.12 9.70 -18.58
N SER A 258 -51.38 10.93 -18.12
CA SER A 258 -51.98 11.18 -16.80
C SER A 258 -53.51 11.00 -16.83
N ARG A 259 -54.16 11.27 -17.97
CA ARG A 259 -55.63 11.20 -18.13
C ARG A 259 -56.18 9.79 -18.31
N ILE A 260 -55.39 8.84 -18.80
CA ILE A 260 -55.85 7.45 -19.09
C ILE A 260 -55.75 6.52 -17.87
N LYS A 261 -55.09 6.91 -16.78
CA LYS A 261 -55.07 6.11 -15.55
C LYS A 261 -56.16 6.54 -14.57
N ALA A 262 -57.21 5.74 -14.48
CA ALA A 262 -58.26 5.87 -13.48
C ALA A 262 -57.68 6.07 -12.06
N GLY A 263 -57.88 7.27 -11.50
CA GLY A 263 -58.00 7.54 -10.07
C GLY A 263 -56.84 7.21 -9.12
N LYS A 264 -55.61 6.91 -9.58
CA LYS A 264 -54.47 6.61 -8.68
C LYS A 264 -53.29 7.55 -8.89
N LYS A 265 -53.20 8.59 -8.06
CA LYS A 265 -52.02 9.46 -7.96
C LYS A 265 -50.86 8.66 -7.34
N SER A 266 -49.81 8.41 -8.12
CA SER A 266 -48.56 7.84 -7.61
C SER A 266 -47.45 8.86 -7.80
N THR A 267 -46.73 9.20 -6.73
CA THR A 267 -45.61 10.15 -6.78
C THR A 267 -44.30 9.40 -6.64
N ILE A 268 -43.39 9.57 -7.61
CA ILE A 268 -42.04 8.99 -7.55
C ILE A 268 -41.18 9.89 -6.67
N THR A 269 -40.76 9.39 -5.50
CA THR A 269 -39.84 10.14 -4.63
C THR A 269 -38.39 9.98 -5.10
N ARG A 270 -37.50 10.87 -4.65
CA ARG A 270 -36.09 11.04 -5.06
C ARG A 270 -35.21 9.77 -4.99
N LYS A 271 -35.70 8.65 -4.44
CA LYS A 271 -35.04 7.34 -4.40
C LYS A 271 -35.65 6.24 -5.30
N LYS A 272 -36.63 6.56 -6.16
CA LYS A 272 -37.32 5.61 -7.06
C LYS A 272 -37.99 4.42 -6.35
N GLU A 273 -38.47 4.61 -5.14
CA GLU A 273 -39.35 3.65 -4.46
C GLU A 273 -40.77 4.23 -4.46
N GLY A 274 -41.72 3.50 -5.04
CA GLY A 274 -43.12 3.92 -5.13
C GLY A 274 -43.85 3.66 -3.81
N LYS A 275 -44.26 4.73 -3.11
CA LYS A 275 -45.14 4.64 -1.93
C LYS A 275 -46.57 4.91 -2.37
N LYS A 276 -47.50 4.00 -2.04
CA LYS A 276 -48.93 4.16 -2.25
C LYS A 276 -49.51 4.93 -1.05
N THR A 277 -50.14 6.07 -1.28
CA THR A 277 -51.00 6.74 -0.30
C THR A 277 -52.44 6.42 -0.67
N ASN A 278 -53.11 5.61 0.15
CA ASN A 278 -54.55 5.41 0.01
C ASN A 278 -55.23 6.63 0.63
N GLN A 279 -56.02 7.36 -0.16
CA GLN A 279 -57.00 8.29 0.38
C GLN A 279 -58.21 7.45 0.82
N THR A 280 -58.46 7.42 2.12
CA THR A 280 -59.78 7.12 2.68
C THR A 280 -60.75 8.20 2.18
N VAL A 281 -61.78 7.76 1.46
CA VAL A 281 -62.95 8.56 1.12
C VAL A 281 -63.93 8.35 2.28
N GLU A 282 -64.51 9.45 2.77
CA GLU A 282 -65.61 9.48 3.75
C GLU A 282 -66.84 8.70 3.26
#